data_AF-R2PCN4-F1
#
_entry.id   AF-R2PCN4-F1
#
_cell.length_a   1.000
_cell.length_b   1.000
_cell.length_c   1.000
_cell.angle_alpha   90.00
_cell.angle_beta   90.00
_cell.angle_gamma   90.00
#
_symmetry.space_group_name_H-M   'P 1'
#
loop_
_entity.id
_entity.type
_entity.pdbx_description
1 polymer ?
#
loop_
_entity_poly.entity_id
_entity_poly.type
_entity_poly.pdbx_seq_one_letter_code
_entity_poly.pdbx_strand_id
1 'polypeptide(L)'
;MELDLNVRPMVLIYLSKSASIEDIQYVLYGLEEEKIPFSIEQKEFSTATKAAYVAANTSSLNVGIGYVNNEAALHYKNLAPETPYQSIQRVVTCPPLVLKSFGGNAARLVKGVPFKSIDPMEVKL
;
A
#
# COMPACT_ATOMS: atom_id res chain seq x y z
N MET A 1 7.79 -27.75 1.43
CA MET A 1 6.94 -26.55 1.50
C MET A 1 5.70 -26.87 0.69
N GLU A 2 4.58 -27.17 1.35
CA GLU A 2 3.31 -27.36 0.65
C GLU A 2 2.89 -26.01 0.07
N LEU A 3 2.69 -25.96 -1.25
CA LEU A 3 1.99 -24.86 -1.89
C LEU A 3 0.53 -24.98 -1.46
N ASP A 4 0.10 -24.16 -0.51
CA ASP A 4 -1.31 -24.04 -0.18
C ASP A 4 -2.02 -23.36 -1.36
N LEU A 5 -2.58 -24.17 -2.25
CA LEU A 5 -3.28 -23.75 -3.47
C LEU A 5 -4.58 -22.97 -3.16
N ASN A 6 -4.97 -22.84 -1.89
CA ASN A 6 -6.17 -22.09 -1.47
C ASN A 6 -5.88 -20.65 -1.05
N VAL A 7 -4.62 -20.21 -1.00
CA VAL A 7 -4.30 -18.82 -0.66
C VAL A 7 -4.57 -17.93 -1.87
N ARG A 8 -5.61 -17.10 -1.79
CA ARG A 8 -5.90 -16.10 -2.82
C ARG A 8 -4.77 -15.05 -2.84
N PRO A 9 -4.05 -14.87 -3.97
CA PRO A 9 -2.99 -13.86 -4.05
C PRO A 9 -3.63 -12.48 -3.89
N MET A 10 -3.16 -11.67 -2.93
CA MET A 10 -3.69 -10.33 -2.70
C MET A 10 -2.72 -9.42 -1.94
N VAL A 11 -2.72 -8.12 -2.29
CA VAL A 11 -2.09 -7.07 -1.48
C VAL A 11 -2.94 -6.83 -0.24
N LEU A 12 -2.32 -6.67 0.93
CA LEU A 12 -3.06 -6.31 2.13
C LEU A 12 -2.94 -4.81 2.39
N ILE A 13 -4.06 -4.20 2.75
CA ILE A 13 -4.17 -2.78 3.10
C ILE A 13 -4.67 -2.69 4.53
N TYR A 14 -3.87 -2.12 5.41
CA TYR A 14 -4.24 -1.90 6.81
C TYR A 14 -4.54 -0.44 7.06
N LEU A 15 -5.79 -0.16 7.47
CA LEU A 15 -6.24 1.17 7.87
C LEU A 15 -6.36 1.25 9.38
N SER A 16 -6.07 2.42 9.97
CA SER A 16 -6.49 2.73 11.34
C SER A 16 -8.02 2.63 11.46
N LYS A 17 -8.55 2.21 12.62
CA LYS A 17 -10.01 2.04 12.78
C LYS A 17 -10.82 3.34 12.60
N SER A 18 -10.21 4.48 12.86
CA SER A 18 -10.80 5.80 12.64
C SER A 18 -10.75 6.29 11.20
N ALA A 19 -10.01 5.59 10.32
CA ALA A 19 -9.85 6.00 8.93
C ALA A 19 -11.00 5.50 8.06
N SER A 20 -11.40 6.37 7.14
CA SER A 20 -12.41 6.09 6.12
C SER A 20 -11.73 5.52 4.87
N ILE A 21 -12.41 4.60 4.18
CA ILE A 21 -11.90 3.98 2.93
C ILE A 21 -11.88 5.03 1.82
N GLU A 22 -12.80 6.00 1.86
CA GLU A 22 -12.92 7.10 0.91
C GLU A 22 -11.65 7.95 0.82
N ASP A 23 -10.89 8.06 1.91
CA ASP A 23 -9.59 8.77 1.95
C ASP A 23 -8.57 8.16 0.99
N ILE A 24 -8.62 6.84 0.79
CA ILE A 24 -7.65 6.09 -0.02
C ILE A 24 -8.25 5.59 -1.34
N GLN A 25 -9.45 6.04 -1.73
CA GLN A 25 -10.16 5.53 -2.92
C GLN A 25 -9.28 5.52 -4.19
N TYR A 26 -8.50 6.58 -4.41
CA TYR A 26 -7.63 6.69 -5.57
C TYR A 26 -6.44 5.71 -5.52
N VAL A 27 -5.95 5.38 -4.32
CA VAL A 27 -4.95 4.31 -4.15
C VAL A 27 -5.54 2.98 -4.59
N LEU A 28 -6.80 2.69 -4.23
CA LEU A 28 -7.49 1.47 -4.66
C LEU A 28 -7.65 1.42 -6.18
N TYR A 29 -8.06 2.53 -6.80
CA TYR A 29 -8.15 2.62 -8.27
C TYR A 29 -6.82 2.36 -8.97
N GLY A 30 -5.69 2.71 -8.33
CA GLY A 30 -4.36 2.40 -8.84
C GLY A 30 -4.06 0.89 -8.87
N LEU A 31 -4.46 0.16 -7.83
CA LEU A 31 -4.33 -1.31 -7.77
C LEU A 31 -5.27 -1.98 -8.79
N GLU A 32 -6.51 -1.51 -8.90
CA GLU A 32 -7.53 -2.02 -9.84
C GLU A 32 -7.10 -1.85 -11.30
N GLU A 33 -6.58 -0.67 -11.66
CA GLU A 33 -6.08 -0.38 -13.02
C GLU A 33 -4.98 -1.37 -13.44
N GLU A 34 -4.12 -1.75 -12.50
CA GLU A 34 -3.03 -2.70 -12.72
C GLU A 34 -3.45 -4.17 -12.55
N LYS A 35 -4.75 -4.41 -12.27
CA LYS A 35 -5.41 -5.71 -12.08
C LYS A 35 -4.84 -6.53 -10.93
N ILE A 36 -4.44 -5.87 -9.84
CA ILE A 36 -3.93 -6.55 -8.65
C ILE A 36 -5.02 -6.63 -7.58
N PRO A 37 -5.41 -7.83 -7.14
CA PRO A 37 -6.36 -8.01 -6.04
C PRO A 37 -5.81 -7.47 -4.72
N PHE A 38 -6.70 -6.94 -3.89
CA PHE A 38 -6.35 -6.45 -2.56
C PHE A 38 -7.42 -6.80 -1.51
N SER A 39 -7.01 -6.81 -0.24
CA SER A 39 -7.91 -6.85 0.92
C SER A 39 -7.74 -5.57 1.71
N ILE A 40 -8.83 -5.15 2.35
CA ILE A 40 -8.82 -4.04 3.28
C ILE A 40 -9.18 -4.57 4.67
N GLU A 41 -8.33 -4.28 5.66
CA GLU A 41 -8.58 -4.61 7.05
C GLU A 41 -8.36 -3.39 7.93
N GLN A 42 -9.30 -3.12 8.84
CA GLN A 42 -9.12 -2.09 9.86
C GLN A 42 -8.42 -2.69 11.08
N LYS A 43 -7.27 -2.12 11.46
CA LYS A 43 -6.41 -2.57 12.55
C LYS A 43 -5.78 -1.37 13.27
N GLU A 44 -5.47 -1.55 14.54
CA GLU A 44 -4.77 -0.51 15.31
C GLU A 44 -3.27 -0.54 15.01
N PHE A 45 -2.74 0.57 14.54
CA PHE A 45 -1.32 0.79 14.32
C PHE A 45 -0.94 2.21 14.70
N SER A 46 0.29 2.39 15.18
CA SER A 46 0.81 3.71 15.56
C SER A 46 1.24 4.56 14.37
N THR A 47 1.67 3.94 13.28
CA THR A 47 2.17 4.64 12.07
C THR A 47 1.77 3.90 10.81
N ALA A 48 1.70 4.64 9.69
CA ALA A 48 1.43 4.06 8.37
C ALA A 48 2.53 3.08 7.96
N THR A 49 3.80 3.39 8.25
CA THR A 49 4.95 2.52 7.98
C THR A 49 4.83 1.17 8.68
N LYS A 50 4.50 1.16 9.98
CA LYS A 50 4.31 -0.10 10.74
C LYS A 50 3.14 -0.91 10.18
N ALA A 51 2.02 -0.26 9.87
CA ALA A 51 0.88 -0.91 9.24
C ALA A 51 1.28 -1.55 7.90
N ALA A 52 2.00 -0.82 7.05
CA ALA A 52 2.45 -1.29 5.74
C ALA A 52 3.44 -2.46 5.83
N TYR A 53 4.41 -2.38 6.76
CA TYR A 53 5.38 -3.45 7.01
C TYR A 53 4.68 -4.76 7.43
N VAL A 54 3.76 -4.69 8.39
CA VAL A 54 3.01 -5.87 8.85
C VAL A 54 2.13 -6.39 7.71
N ALA A 55 1.43 -5.51 7.00
CA ALA A 55 0.62 -5.88 5.84
C ALA A 55 1.45 -6.61 4.76
N ALA A 56 2.67 -6.13 4.47
CA ALA A 56 3.56 -6.75 3.48
C ALA A 56 4.06 -8.13 3.91
N ASN A 57 4.33 -8.31 5.21
CA ASN A 57 4.74 -9.60 5.77
C ASN A 57 3.61 -10.63 5.82
N THR A 58 2.37 -10.18 5.95
CA THR A 58 1.17 -11.03 5.98
C THR A 58 0.60 -11.29 4.58
N SER A 59 0.78 -10.36 3.64
CA SER A 59 0.28 -10.48 2.28
C SER A 59 0.92 -11.65 1.54
N SER A 60 0.10 -12.43 0.83
CA SER A 60 0.54 -13.49 -0.07
C SER A 60 1.31 -12.97 -1.29
N LEU A 61 1.26 -11.65 -1.55
CA LEU A 61 2.01 -10.97 -2.61
C LEU A 61 3.23 -10.20 -2.10
N ASN A 62 3.59 -10.34 -0.81
CA ASN A 62 4.74 -9.69 -0.16
C ASN A 62 4.73 -8.14 -0.20
N VAL A 63 3.62 -7.54 -0.61
CA VAL A 63 3.41 -6.09 -0.73
C VAL A 63 2.27 -5.68 0.18
N GLY A 64 2.46 -4.60 0.93
CA GLY A 64 1.47 -4.10 1.87
C GLY A 64 1.37 -2.59 1.83
N ILE A 65 0.16 -2.09 2.09
CA ILE A 65 -0.12 -0.67 2.24
C ILE A 65 -0.65 -0.42 3.66
N GLY A 66 -0.16 0.64 4.29
CA GLY A 66 -0.67 1.13 5.57
C GLY A 66 -1.24 2.52 5.40
N TYR A 67 -2.39 2.81 6.00
CA TYR A 67 -2.97 4.15 6.09
C TYR A 67 -3.35 4.48 7.54
N VAL A 68 -2.66 5.45 8.13
CA VAL A 68 -2.82 5.83 9.54
C VAL A 68 -2.58 7.33 9.66
N ASN A 69 -3.43 8.05 10.39
CA ASN A 69 -3.27 9.47 10.70
C ASN A 69 -3.02 10.36 9.46
N ASN A 70 -3.77 10.15 8.37
CA ASN A 70 -3.60 10.87 7.09
C ASN A 70 -2.26 10.62 6.38
N GLU A 71 -1.51 9.59 6.78
CA GLU A 71 -0.28 9.14 6.13
C GLU A 71 -0.50 7.78 5.48
N ALA A 72 0.11 7.57 4.32
CA ALA A 72 0.15 6.27 3.66
C ALA A 72 1.60 5.80 3.47
N ALA A 73 1.82 4.49 3.57
CA ALA A 73 3.10 3.86 3.27
C ALA A 73 2.90 2.59 2.43
N LEU A 74 3.80 2.37 1.49
CA LEU A 74 3.91 1.17 0.67
C LEU A 74 5.16 0.40 1.13
N HIS A 75 5.01 -0.86 1.50
CA HIS A 75 6.10 -1.69 1.97
C HIS A 75 6.23 -2.99 1.17
N TYR A 76 7.44 -3.56 1.24
CA TYR A 76 7.76 -4.89 0.75
C TYR A 76 8.36 -5.74 1.87
N LYS A 77 8.04 -7.03 1.90
CA LYS A 77 8.42 -7.95 2.98
C LYS A 77 9.92 -7.96 3.32
N ASN A 78 10.79 -7.79 2.33
CA ASN A 78 12.23 -7.91 2.52
C ASN A 78 12.94 -6.58 2.83
N LEU A 79 12.20 -5.49 3.01
CA LEU A 79 12.77 -4.22 3.46
C LEU A 79 12.82 -4.15 4.99
N ALA A 80 13.72 -3.31 5.52
CA ALA A 80 13.75 -3.05 6.95
C ALA A 80 12.44 -2.39 7.39
N PRO A 81 11.95 -2.64 8.63
CA PRO A 81 10.61 -2.20 9.06
C PRO A 81 10.37 -0.69 8.97
N GLU A 82 11.41 0.13 9.09
CA GLU A 82 11.33 1.59 9.08
C GLU A 82 11.62 2.20 7.70
N THR A 83 11.86 1.36 6.68
CA THR A 83 12.20 1.80 5.31
C THR A 83 11.11 1.35 4.35
N PRO A 84 9.97 2.07 4.26
CA PRO A 84 8.98 1.80 3.24
C PRO A 84 9.55 2.10 1.85
N TYR A 85 8.96 1.50 0.81
CA TYR A 85 9.29 1.76 -0.59
C TYR A 85 8.85 3.15 -1.04
N GLN A 86 7.69 3.60 -0.55
CA GLN A 86 7.11 4.92 -0.82
C GLN A 86 6.27 5.35 0.38
N SER A 87 6.19 6.65 0.65
CA SER A 87 5.28 7.20 1.66
C SER A 87 4.69 8.56 1.27
N ILE A 88 3.46 8.80 1.71
CA ILE A 88 2.69 10.04 1.54
C ILE A 88 2.35 10.57 2.92
N GLN A 89 2.61 11.86 3.17
CA GLN A 89 2.45 12.46 4.50
C GLN A 89 1.09 13.14 4.71
N ARG A 90 0.33 13.37 3.62
CA ARG A 90 -0.94 14.12 3.62
C ARG A 90 -1.91 13.61 2.57
N VAL A 91 -2.40 12.39 2.76
CA VAL A 91 -3.26 11.68 1.78
C VAL A 91 -4.48 12.50 1.37
N VAL A 92 -5.21 13.09 2.33
CA VAL A 92 -6.48 13.82 2.11
C VAL A 92 -6.32 15.01 1.15
N THR A 93 -5.16 15.67 1.14
CA THR A 93 -4.89 16.82 0.26
C THR A 93 -3.99 16.46 -0.93
N CYS A 94 -3.57 15.20 -1.03
CA CYS A 94 -2.70 14.73 -2.10
C CYS A 94 -3.49 14.70 -3.42
N PRO A 95 -2.92 15.14 -4.55
CA PRO A 95 -3.60 15.07 -5.83
C PRO A 95 -4.07 13.64 -6.17
N PRO A 96 -5.30 13.45 -6.66
CA PRO A 96 -5.83 12.13 -7.01
C PRO A 96 -4.95 11.30 -7.93
N LEU A 97 -4.29 11.94 -8.90
CA LEU A 97 -3.39 11.27 -9.84
C LEU A 97 -2.13 10.70 -9.15
N VAL A 98 -1.64 11.39 -8.11
CA VAL A 98 -0.50 10.92 -7.30
C VAL A 98 -0.93 9.71 -6.47
N LEU A 99 -2.09 9.76 -5.82
CA LEU A 99 -2.66 8.62 -5.07
C LEU A 99 -2.88 7.40 -5.97
N LYS A 100 -3.42 7.61 -7.19
CA LYS A 100 -3.58 6.56 -8.19
C LYS A 100 -2.24 5.96 -8.63
N SER A 101 -1.22 6.80 -8.82
CA SER A 101 0.13 6.35 -9.18
C SER A 101 0.79 5.58 -8.04
N PHE A 102 0.57 5.99 -6.79
CA PHE A 102 1.04 5.30 -5.59
C PHE A 102 0.44 3.89 -5.47
N GLY A 103 -0.88 3.75 -5.61
CA GLY A 103 -1.54 2.44 -5.66
C GLY A 103 -1.10 1.60 -6.85
N GLY A 104 -0.93 2.23 -8.02
CA GLY A 104 -0.37 1.58 -9.20
C GLY A 104 1.05 1.07 -8.98
N ASN A 105 1.89 1.82 -8.26
CA ASN A 105 3.26 1.41 -7.94
C ASN A 105 3.28 0.22 -6.98
N ALA A 106 2.34 0.13 -6.03
CA ALA A 106 2.18 -1.07 -5.21
C ALA A 106 1.90 -2.31 -6.09
N ALA A 107 1.01 -2.19 -7.08
CA ALA A 107 0.75 -3.26 -8.03
C ALA A 107 1.93 -3.58 -8.96
N ARG A 108 2.69 -2.56 -9.37
CA ARG A 108 3.88 -2.74 -10.23
C ARG A 108 5.04 -3.38 -9.47
N LEU A 109 5.14 -3.12 -8.16
CA LEU A 109 6.06 -3.80 -7.26
C LEU A 109 5.74 -5.31 -7.18
N VAL A 110 4.46 -5.68 -7.07
CA VAL A 110 4.04 -7.10 -7.16
C VAL A 110 4.48 -7.73 -8.48
N LYS A 111 4.31 -7.01 -9.59
CA LYS A 111 4.62 -7.51 -10.94
C LYS A 111 6.10 -7.46 -11.32
N GLY A 112 6.94 -6.82 -10.50
CA GLY A 112 8.36 -6.64 -10.80
C GLY A 112 8.63 -5.76 -12.03
N VAL A 113 7.78 -4.74 -12.28
CA VAL A 113 7.94 -3.81 -13.41
C VAL A 113 8.25 -2.39 -12.91
N PRO A 114 8.92 -1.54 -13.73
CA PRO A 114 9.38 -0.21 -13.29
C PRO A 114 8.25 0.66 -12.77
N PHE A 115 8.44 1.48 -11.74
CA PHE A 115 7.38 2.33 -11.20
C PHE A 115 6.90 3.41 -12.20
N LYS A 116 5.64 3.81 -12.07
CA LYS A 116 5.10 5.04 -12.68
C LYS A 116 5.84 6.23 -12.08
N SER A 117 6.08 7.24 -12.92
CA SER A 117 6.56 8.53 -12.44
C SER A 117 5.55 9.12 -11.46
N ILE A 118 6.03 9.63 -10.34
CA ILE A 118 5.21 10.20 -9.28
C ILE A 118 5.86 11.49 -8.80
N ASP A 119 5.05 12.46 -8.36
CA ASP A 119 5.56 13.75 -7.90
C ASP A 119 6.39 13.57 -6.62
N PRO A 120 7.71 13.86 -6.65
CA PRO A 120 8.58 13.71 -5.48
C PRO A 120 8.27 14.71 -4.37
N MET A 121 7.47 15.76 -4.63
CA MET A 121 7.01 16.69 -3.58
C MET A 121 5.92 16.08 -2.69
N GLU A 122 5.17 15.12 -3.22
CA GLU A 122 4.07 14.46 -2.51
C GLU A 122 4.46 13.09 -1.97
N VAL A 123 5.43 12.42 -2.62
CA VAL A 123 5.83 11.05 -2.29
C VAL A 123 7.32 10.98 -1.98
N LYS A 124 7.63 10.54 -0.75
CA LYS A 124 8.99 10.20 -0.35
C LYS A 124 9.29 8.76 -0.76
N LEU A 125 10.45 8.55 -1.36
CA LEU A 125 11.00 7.24 -1.74
C LEU A 125 11.89 6.67 -0.62
#